data_AF-D0P3P8-F1
#
_entry.id   AF-D0P3P8-F1
#
_cell.length_a   1.000
_cell.length_b   1.000
_cell.length_c   1.000
_cell.angle_alpha   90.00
_cell.angle_beta   90.00
_cell.angle_gamma   90.00
#
_symmetry.space_group_name_H-M   'P 1'
#
loop_
_entity.id
_entity.type
_entity.pdbx_description
1 polymer ?
#
loop_
_entity_poly.entity_id
_entity_poly.type
_entity_poly.pdbx_seq_one_letter_code
_entity_poly.pdbx_strand_id
1 'polypeptide(L)'
;MEEDGYIAREQILGQDARRRVPREFLVQHVEHANPPTLLLALEKMMQWHKAADSDEDLKAFVRTVFPFLKRWYSWFLKTQYGPHDASFRWRGRLPNDGKLISNTLSSGLDDYPRASRPSENEMHVDLLSWMIRSSNVMAKLADFIDRDADVQLFESNSAHFLSGLDEHHWNEEAQSYFDVGEHSEDGVIEYQVAVRCRNEQGQVVDTTAPIAQIETKQVKCPDSHPNFMFPLGDGRGGLQMLPVFVPRTTKLQHVKHVGYVSVFPLLLKADDGPSAALVAVWTALSVDARSVL
;
A
#
# COMPACT_ATOMS: atom_id res chain seq x y z
N MET A 1 8.88 -1.30 19.86
CA MET A 1 9.64 -0.93 18.65
C MET A 1 10.93 -1.71 18.71
N GLU A 2 11.26 -2.39 17.63
CA GLU A 2 12.51 -3.14 17.52
C GLU A 2 13.72 -2.18 17.40
N GLU A 3 14.94 -2.73 17.50
CA GLU A 3 16.17 -1.93 17.45
C GLU A 3 16.33 -1.16 16.13
N ASP A 4 15.78 -1.69 15.03
CA ASP A 4 15.83 -1.11 13.70
C ASP A 4 14.75 -0.05 13.43
N GLY A 5 13.81 0.15 14.35
CA GLY A 5 12.68 1.08 14.22
C GLY A 5 11.36 0.43 13.80
N TYR A 6 11.33 -0.88 13.54
CA TYR A 6 10.10 -1.57 13.14
C TYR A 6 9.04 -1.59 14.26
N ILE A 7 7.78 -1.46 13.84
CA ILE A 7 6.59 -1.69 14.67
C ILE A 7 5.67 -2.62 13.86
N ALA A 8 5.36 -3.79 14.41
CA ALA A 8 4.46 -4.72 13.73
C ALA A 8 3.05 -4.13 13.61
N ARG A 9 2.47 -4.27 12.40
CA ARG A 9 1.12 -3.76 12.05
C ARG A 9 0.03 -4.30 12.97
N GLU A 10 0.19 -5.53 13.46
CA GLU A 10 -0.75 -6.20 14.34
C GLU A 10 -0.03 -6.76 15.57
N GLN A 11 -0.44 -6.29 16.76
CA GLN A 11 0.18 -6.67 18.03
C GLN A 11 -0.59 -7.84 18.66
N ILE A 12 -0.12 -9.07 18.44
CA ILE A 12 -0.78 -10.30 18.89
C ILE A 12 -0.06 -10.85 20.13
N LEU A 13 -0.38 -10.28 21.29
CA LEU A 13 0.32 -10.56 22.55
C LEU A 13 -0.46 -11.55 23.43
N GLY A 14 0.21 -12.63 23.85
CA GLY A 14 -0.37 -13.67 24.72
C GLY A 14 -1.15 -14.77 23.99
N GLN A 15 -1.52 -15.83 24.73
CA GLN A 15 -2.18 -17.01 24.15
C GLN A 15 -3.61 -16.71 23.69
N ASP A 16 -4.34 -15.87 24.42
CA ASP A 16 -5.73 -15.55 24.10
C ASP A 16 -5.86 -14.78 22.78
N ALA A 17 -4.97 -13.82 22.53
CA ALA A 17 -4.90 -13.11 21.26
C ALA A 17 -4.58 -14.07 20.10
N ARG A 18 -3.58 -14.95 20.28
CA ARG A 18 -3.16 -15.93 19.26
C ARG A 18 -4.26 -16.92 18.87
N ARG A 19 -5.18 -17.24 19.79
CA ARG A 19 -6.32 -18.14 19.51
C ARG A 19 -7.44 -17.48 18.70
N ARG A 20 -7.42 -16.15 18.57
CA ARG A 20 -8.42 -15.37 17.80
C ARG A 20 -7.96 -15.05 16.38
N VAL A 21 -6.69 -15.26 16.08
CA VAL A 21 -6.09 -14.90 14.79
C VAL A 21 -5.72 -16.18 14.03
N PRO A 22 -6.16 -16.33 12.77
CA PRO A 22 -5.72 -17.44 11.91
C PRO A 22 -4.19 -17.55 11.85
N ARG A 23 -3.67 -18.77 11.71
CA ARG A 23 -2.23 -19.05 11.87
C ARG A 23 -1.38 -18.30 10.86
N GLU A 24 -1.90 -18.12 9.66
CA GLU A 24 -1.30 -17.39 8.54
C GLU A 24 -1.07 -15.89 8.85
N PHE A 25 -1.83 -15.29 9.78
CA PHE A 25 -1.69 -13.88 10.15
C PHE A 25 -0.90 -13.67 11.46
N LEU A 26 -0.51 -14.75 12.15
CA LEU A 26 0.27 -14.65 13.38
C LEU A 26 1.70 -14.16 13.13
N VAL A 27 2.30 -14.58 12.02
CA VAL A 27 3.67 -14.20 11.67
C VAL A 27 3.66 -12.79 11.09
N GLN A 28 4.42 -11.91 11.73
CA GLN A 28 4.62 -10.54 11.27
C GLN A 28 5.93 -10.47 10.47
N HIS A 29 5.93 -9.72 9.38
CA HIS A 29 7.10 -9.54 8.52
C HIS A 29 7.73 -8.16 8.77
N VAL A 30 9.01 -8.14 9.12
CA VAL A 30 9.75 -6.92 9.51
C VAL A 30 9.90 -5.89 8.40
N GLU A 31 9.57 -6.23 7.16
CA GLU A 31 9.59 -5.31 6.01
C GLU A 31 8.18 -4.80 5.65
N HIS A 32 7.13 -5.37 6.24
CA HIS A 32 5.74 -4.99 5.96
C HIS A 32 5.35 -3.82 6.87
N ALA A 33 5.27 -2.64 6.26
CA ALA A 33 4.85 -1.42 6.92
C ALA A 33 3.31 -1.36 7.12
N ASN A 34 2.86 -0.26 7.73
CA ASN A 34 1.45 0.15 7.80
C ASN A 34 1.39 1.68 7.80
N PRO A 35 0.33 2.35 7.29
CA PRO A 35 0.25 3.81 7.30
C PRO A 35 0.62 4.45 8.64
N PRO A 36 1.50 5.49 8.68
CA PRO A 36 2.01 6.07 9.93
C PRO A 36 1.01 7.02 10.61
N THR A 37 -0.24 6.60 10.77
CA THR A 37 -1.36 7.41 11.28
C THR A 37 -1.15 7.90 12.71
N LEU A 38 -0.28 7.24 13.50
CA LEU A 38 0.13 7.71 14.83
C LEU A 38 0.66 9.16 14.81
N LEU A 39 1.35 9.55 13.74
CA LEU A 39 1.86 10.93 13.58
C LEU A 39 0.72 11.93 13.49
N LEU A 40 -0.41 11.58 12.86
CA LEU A 40 -1.58 12.46 12.79
C LEU A 40 -2.18 12.72 14.17
N ALA A 41 -2.21 11.69 15.04
CA ALA A 41 -2.67 11.84 16.42
C ALA A 41 -1.76 12.79 17.21
N LEU A 42 -0.45 12.64 17.08
CA LEU A 42 0.54 13.52 17.74
C LEU A 42 0.44 14.97 17.26
N GLU A 43 0.30 15.19 15.95
CA GLU A 43 0.08 16.54 15.41
C GLU A 43 -1.21 17.15 15.97
N LYS A 44 -2.29 16.37 16.07
CA LYS A 44 -3.56 16.86 16.60
C LYS A 44 -3.46 17.24 18.08
N MET A 45 -2.76 16.44 18.89
CA MET A 45 -2.47 16.77 20.29
C MET A 45 -1.75 18.11 20.41
N MET A 46 -0.73 18.36 19.57
CA MET A 46 -0.02 19.63 19.54
C MET A 46 -0.93 20.81 19.14
N GLN A 47 -1.79 20.63 18.15
CA GLN A 47 -2.70 21.70 17.69
C GLN A 47 -3.71 22.10 18.75
N TRP A 48 -4.27 21.13 19.49
CA TRP A 48 -5.16 21.42 20.61
C TRP A 48 -4.44 22.19 21.71
N HIS A 49 -3.16 21.84 21.95
CA HIS A 49 -2.41 22.51 22.99
C HIS A 49 -1.92 23.90 22.61
N LYS A 50 -1.66 24.21 21.34
CA LYS A 50 -1.33 25.59 20.92
C LYS A 50 -2.42 26.62 21.28
N ALA A 51 -3.65 26.18 21.57
CA ALA A 51 -4.74 27.05 22.02
C ALA A 51 -4.79 27.26 23.55
N ALA A 52 -3.98 26.54 24.32
CA ALA A 52 -3.81 26.70 25.77
C ALA A 52 -2.35 27.11 26.04
N ASP A 53 -2.10 28.19 26.79
CA ASP A 53 -0.73 28.66 27.05
C ASP A 53 0.20 27.52 27.52
N SER A 54 1.40 27.45 26.90
CA SER A 54 2.52 26.50 27.08
C SER A 54 2.29 25.25 27.96
N ASP A 55 2.25 24.03 27.37
CA ASP A 55 2.47 22.79 28.13
C ASP A 55 3.95 22.43 28.20
N GLU A 56 4.54 22.46 29.39
CA GLU A 56 5.83 21.81 29.60
C GLU A 56 5.69 20.28 29.65
N ASP A 57 4.53 19.73 30.05
CA ASP A 57 4.33 18.28 30.13
C ASP A 57 4.23 17.67 28.73
N LEU A 58 3.49 18.30 27.81
CA LEU A 58 3.47 17.88 26.40
C LEU A 58 4.84 18.01 25.76
N LYS A 59 5.58 19.10 26.02
CA LYS A 59 6.93 19.29 25.49
C LYS A 59 7.88 18.22 26.02
N ALA A 60 7.80 17.87 27.31
CA ALA A 60 8.56 16.76 27.91
C ALA A 60 8.17 15.40 27.31
N PHE A 61 6.88 15.15 27.09
CA PHE A 61 6.40 13.94 26.42
C PHE A 61 6.95 13.83 25.00
N VAL A 62 6.83 14.89 24.18
CA VAL A 62 7.35 14.91 22.81
C VAL A 62 8.87 14.69 22.82
N ARG A 63 9.63 15.36 23.68
CA ARG A 63 11.09 15.13 23.83
C ARG A 63 11.43 13.67 24.12
N THR A 64 10.60 13.00 24.92
CA THR A 64 10.79 11.60 25.30
C THR A 64 10.53 10.65 24.11
N VAL A 65 9.47 10.87 23.34
CA VAL A 65 9.09 9.95 22.24
C VAL A 65 9.82 10.25 20.93
N PHE A 66 10.29 11.49 20.72
CA PHE A 66 10.87 11.95 19.46
C PHE A 66 12.03 11.08 18.93
N PRO A 67 13.00 10.62 19.75
CA PRO A 67 14.05 9.72 19.25
C PRO A 67 13.53 8.40 18.67
N PHE A 68 12.42 7.88 19.19
CA PHE A 68 11.76 6.67 18.67
C PHE A 68 11.03 6.97 17.36
N LEU A 69 10.31 8.10 17.29
CA LEU A 69 9.65 8.54 16.06
C LEU A 69 10.65 8.75 14.93
N LYS A 70 11.81 9.36 15.22
CA LYS A 70 12.91 9.48 14.26
C LYS A 70 13.39 8.13 13.76
N ARG A 71 13.59 7.16 14.67
CA ARG A 71 14.02 5.81 14.30
C ARG A 71 13.01 5.11 13.40
N TRP A 72 11.72 5.21 13.73
CA TRP A 72 10.65 4.65 12.90
C TRP A 72 10.56 5.31 11.53
N TYR A 73 10.68 6.63 11.47
CA TYR A 73 10.75 7.36 10.20
C TYR A 73 11.96 6.92 9.35
N SER A 74 13.14 6.79 9.95
CA SER A 74 14.32 6.25 9.27
C SER A 74 14.12 4.81 8.79
N TRP A 75 13.39 3.99 9.54
CA TRP A 75 13.03 2.64 9.13
C TRP A 75 12.16 2.65 7.86
N PHE A 76 11.17 3.54 7.76
CA PHE A 76 10.38 3.71 6.53
C PHE A 76 11.26 4.10 5.34
N LEU A 77 12.13 5.10 5.52
CA LEU A 77 13.05 5.55 4.47
C LEU A 77 13.97 4.43 4.00
N LYS A 78 14.42 3.56 4.90
CA LYS A 78 15.30 2.45 4.56
C LYS A 78 14.57 1.30 3.87
N THR A 79 13.38 0.95 4.33
CA THR A 79 12.72 -0.32 3.95
C THR A 79 11.71 -0.16 2.83
N GLN A 80 11.06 1.01 2.74
CA GLN A 80 9.96 1.23 1.79
C GLN A 80 10.36 2.10 0.60
N TYR A 81 11.61 2.52 0.49
CA TYR A 81 12.10 3.29 -0.66
C TYR A 81 11.81 2.55 -1.98
N GLY A 82 11.42 3.31 -3.00
CA GLY A 82 11.05 2.80 -4.31
C GLY A 82 12.26 2.62 -5.24
N PRO A 83 12.01 2.25 -6.50
CA PRO A 83 13.05 2.05 -7.52
C PRO A 83 13.72 3.36 -7.99
N HIS A 84 13.06 4.51 -7.81
CA HIS A 84 13.53 5.81 -8.28
C HIS A 84 13.71 6.80 -7.12
N ASP A 85 14.47 7.87 -7.37
CA ASP A 85 14.61 8.99 -6.44
C ASP A 85 13.24 9.60 -6.10
N ALA A 86 13.03 9.98 -4.84
CA ALA A 86 11.75 10.46 -4.33
C ALA A 86 10.54 9.54 -4.61
N SER A 87 10.74 8.22 -4.66
CA SER A 87 9.66 7.22 -4.82
C SER A 87 9.60 6.24 -3.66
N PHE A 88 8.42 5.66 -3.42
CA PHE A 88 8.21 4.66 -2.38
C PHE A 88 7.34 3.51 -2.86
N ARG A 89 7.49 2.33 -2.24
CA ARG A 89 6.72 1.13 -2.56
C ARG A 89 6.45 0.29 -1.32
N TRP A 90 5.17 0.08 -1.01
CA TRP A 90 4.70 -0.97 -0.10
C TRP A 90 5.31 -2.34 -0.41
N ARG A 91 5.90 -2.97 0.60
CA ARG A 91 6.37 -4.36 0.54
C ARG A 91 5.24 -5.35 0.86
N GLY A 92 5.43 -6.61 0.46
CA GLY A 92 4.53 -7.72 0.80
C GLY A 92 3.45 -8.03 -0.24
N ARG A 93 3.42 -7.35 -1.39
CA ARG A 93 2.62 -7.80 -2.55
C ARG A 93 3.29 -9.05 -3.15
N LEU A 94 2.52 -10.12 -3.33
CA LEU A 94 3.00 -11.36 -3.94
C LEU A 94 2.40 -11.53 -5.32
N PRO A 95 3.20 -11.93 -6.33
CA PRO A 95 2.65 -12.41 -7.59
C PRO A 95 1.75 -13.63 -7.33
N ASN A 96 0.52 -13.60 -7.84
CA ASN A 96 -0.41 -14.73 -7.80
C ASN A 96 -0.79 -15.20 -6.38
N ASP A 97 -1.18 -14.27 -5.50
CA ASP A 97 -1.79 -14.54 -4.18
C ASP A 97 -3.21 -15.15 -4.24
N GLY A 98 -3.64 -15.62 -5.42
CA GLY A 98 -4.96 -16.19 -5.65
C GLY A 98 -6.09 -15.16 -5.70
N LYS A 99 -5.77 -13.87 -5.75
CA LYS A 99 -6.74 -12.78 -5.92
C LYS A 99 -6.80 -12.34 -7.38
N LEU A 100 -7.88 -11.63 -7.73
CA LEU A 100 -8.08 -11.10 -9.08
C LEU A 100 -6.96 -10.13 -9.46
N ILE A 101 -6.61 -9.25 -8.52
CA ILE A 101 -5.42 -8.39 -8.52
C ILE A 101 -4.79 -8.56 -7.14
N SER A 102 -3.47 -8.70 -7.08
CA SER A 102 -2.80 -9.04 -5.82
C SER A 102 -2.98 -7.97 -4.75
N ASN A 103 -3.27 -8.42 -3.53
CA ASN A 103 -3.55 -7.56 -2.39
C ASN A 103 -2.31 -6.76 -1.96
N THR A 104 -2.55 -5.66 -1.26
CA THR A 104 -1.52 -4.79 -0.66
C THR A 104 -1.80 -4.56 0.82
N LEU A 105 -1.69 -5.61 1.63
CA LEU A 105 -2.05 -5.58 3.06
C LEU A 105 -1.30 -4.50 3.87
N SER A 106 -0.06 -4.19 3.46
CA SER A 106 0.79 -3.18 4.11
C SER A 106 0.27 -1.75 3.96
N SER A 107 -0.61 -1.47 2.98
CA SER A 107 -1.17 -0.12 2.82
C SER A 107 -2.40 0.14 3.67
N GLY A 108 -2.97 -0.91 4.30
CA GLY A 108 -4.27 -0.84 4.97
C GLY A 108 -5.48 -0.72 4.03
N LEU A 109 -5.24 -0.80 2.71
CA LEU A 109 -6.26 -0.85 1.66
C LEU A 109 -6.08 -2.17 0.90
N ASP A 110 -6.44 -3.26 1.57
CA ASP A 110 -6.01 -4.62 1.23
C ASP A 110 -6.27 -5.01 -0.23
N ASP A 111 -7.46 -4.72 -0.76
CA ASP A 111 -7.95 -5.11 -2.08
C ASP A 111 -8.05 -3.93 -3.06
N TYR A 112 -7.52 -2.75 -2.71
CA TYR A 112 -7.49 -1.63 -3.63
C TYR A 112 -6.67 -2.02 -4.87
N PRO A 113 -7.23 -1.91 -6.09
CA PRO A 113 -6.57 -2.40 -7.29
C PRO A 113 -5.32 -1.56 -7.59
N ARG A 114 -4.19 -2.26 -7.70
CA ARG A 114 -2.89 -1.69 -8.08
C ARG A 114 -2.42 -2.30 -9.40
N ALA A 115 -1.13 -2.14 -9.72
CA ALA A 115 -0.53 -2.74 -10.91
C ALA A 115 -0.87 -4.25 -10.99
N SER A 116 -1.23 -4.71 -12.20
CA SER A 116 -1.74 -6.06 -12.40
C SER A 116 -0.65 -7.13 -12.27
N ARG A 117 0.60 -6.72 -12.46
CA ARG A 117 1.78 -7.54 -12.23
C ARG A 117 2.63 -6.90 -11.12
N PRO A 118 2.59 -7.45 -9.89
CA PRO A 118 3.47 -7.00 -8.83
C PRO A 118 4.93 -7.11 -9.25
N SER A 119 5.73 -6.08 -8.95
CA SER A 119 7.15 -6.03 -9.29
C SER A 119 7.93 -5.07 -8.39
N GLU A 120 9.25 -5.16 -8.44
CA GLU A 120 10.12 -4.24 -7.69
C GLU A 120 10.11 -2.81 -8.25
N ASN A 121 9.58 -2.62 -9.47
CA ASN A 121 9.51 -1.34 -10.19
C ASN A 121 8.25 -0.52 -9.84
N GLU A 122 7.40 -1.00 -8.93
CA GLU A 122 6.20 -0.26 -8.55
C GLU A 122 6.55 0.99 -7.74
N MET A 123 5.74 2.03 -7.89
CA MET A 123 5.76 3.24 -7.07
C MET A 123 4.34 3.52 -6.62
N HIS A 124 4.15 3.67 -5.30
CA HIS A 124 2.85 3.77 -4.66
C HIS A 124 2.61 5.20 -4.17
N VAL A 125 1.63 5.88 -4.76
CA VAL A 125 1.41 7.31 -4.55
C VAL A 125 0.90 7.62 -3.14
N ASP A 126 0.10 6.72 -2.57
CA ASP A 126 -0.39 6.83 -1.20
C ASP A 126 0.77 6.77 -0.19
N LEU A 127 1.75 5.89 -0.42
CA LEU A 127 2.93 5.80 0.45
C LEU A 127 3.84 7.02 0.34
N LEU A 128 4.08 7.52 -0.88
CA LEU A 128 4.83 8.78 -1.05
C LEU A 128 4.13 9.93 -0.32
N SER A 129 2.80 10.01 -0.44
CA SER A 129 1.97 11.00 0.28
C SER A 129 2.11 10.87 1.80
N TRP A 130 2.15 9.64 2.32
CA TRP A 130 2.43 9.39 3.74
C TRP A 130 3.82 9.88 4.16
N MET A 131 4.85 9.71 3.31
CA MET A 131 6.20 10.15 3.62
C MET A 131 6.35 11.67 3.58
N ILE A 132 5.68 12.36 2.65
CA ILE A 132 5.57 13.83 2.66
C ILE A 132 4.91 14.28 3.96
N ARG A 133 3.73 13.73 4.30
CA ARG A 133 2.99 14.12 5.51
C ARG A 133 3.77 13.81 6.79
N SER A 134 4.43 12.66 6.85
CA SER A 134 5.26 12.28 7.99
C SER A 134 6.41 13.24 8.19
N SER A 135 7.06 13.67 7.10
CA SER A 135 8.13 14.67 7.14
C SER A 135 7.60 16.01 7.69
N ASN A 136 6.46 16.49 7.19
CA ASN A 136 5.83 17.72 7.70
C ASN A 136 5.48 17.64 9.20
N VAL A 137 4.93 16.52 9.67
CA VAL A 137 4.61 16.34 11.10
C VAL A 137 5.88 16.25 11.95
N MET A 138 6.91 15.54 11.47
CA MET A 138 8.19 15.43 12.16
C MET A 138 8.90 16.79 12.28
N ALA A 139 8.83 17.64 11.25
CA ALA A 139 9.32 19.02 11.31
C ALA A 139 8.60 19.83 12.40
N LYS A 140 7.26 19.77 12.44
CA LYS A 140 6.46 20.45 13.48
C LYS A 140 6.79 19.95 14.89
N LEU A 141 6.94 18.64 15.07
CA LEU A 141 7.33 18.04 16.34
C LEU A 141 8.72 18.51 16.77
N ALA A 142 9.67 18.57 15.84
CA ALA A 142 11.04 19.03 16.09
C ALA A 142 11.08 20.51 16.51
N ASP A 143 10.36 21.37 15.77
CA ASP A 143 10.19 22.79 16.08
C ASP A 143 9.62 22.99 17.49
N PHE A 144 8.57 22.24 17.82
CA PHE A 144 7.93 22.31 19.14
C PHE A 144 8.85 21.96 20.31
N ILE A 145 9.92 21.20 20.09
CA ILE A 145 10.93 20.84 21.11
C ILE A 145 12.29 21.51 20.89
N ASP A 146 12.34 22.57 20.07
CA ASP A 146 13.52 23.41 19.79
C ASP A 146 14.68 22.63 19.16
N ARG A 147 14.39 21.84 18.10
CA ARG A 147 15.36 20.98 17.40
C ARG A 147 15.60 21.43 15.96
N ASP A 148 16.20 22.60 15.78
CA ASP A 148 16.37 23.27 14.47
C ASP A 148 17.02 22.40 13.38
N ALA A 149 18.06 21.63 13.72
CA ALA A 149 18.71 20.73 12.76
C ALA A 149 17.77 19.62 12.26
N ASP A 150 16.87 19.15 13.13
CA ASP A 150 15.87 18.15 12.77
C ASP A 150 14.74 18.78 11.94
N VAL A 151 14.35 20.03 12.23
CA VAL A 151 13.40 20.80 11.40
C VAL A 151 13.88 20.88 9.96
N GLN A 152 15.11 21.38 9.76
CA GLN A 152 15.70 21.53 8.42
C GLN A 152 15.77 20.21 7.65
N LEU A 153 16.14 19.12 8.34
CA LEU A 153 16.18 17.79 7.74
C LEU A 153 14.80 17.36 7.22
N PHE A 154 13.76 17.51 8.05
CA PHE A 154 12.43 17.04 7.69
C PHE A 154 11.74 17.94 6.65
N GLU A 155 11.97 19.25 6.69
CA GLU A 155 11.51 20.16 5.64
C GLU A 155 12.18 19.83 4.29
N SER A 156 13.49 19.59 4.29
CA SER A 156 14.22 19.19 3.08
C SER A 156 13.71 17.87 2.52
N ASN A 157 13.43 16.88 3.38
CA ASN A 157 12.86 15.60 2.94
C ASN A 157 11.46 15.77 2.36
N SER A 158 10.62 16.60 2.99
CA SER A 158 9.27 16.87 2.50
C SER A 158 9.29 17.51 1.11
N ALA A 159 10.10 18.55 0.92
CA ALA A 159 10.26 19.21 -0.38
C ALA A 159 10.79 18.26 -1.46
N HIS A 160 11.75 17.39 -1.10
CA HIS A 160 12.28 16.38 -2.00
C HIS A 160 11.23 15.32 -2.39
N PHE A 161 10.41 14.85 -1.44
CA PHE A 161 9.36 13.89 -1.76
C PHE A 161 8.20 14.51 -2.55
N LEU A 162 7.92 15.79 -2.33
CA LEU A 162 6.93 16.52 -3.11
C LEU A 162 7.33 16.61 -4.59
N SER A 163 8.62 16.77 -4.92
CA SER A 163 9.04 16.76 -6.33
C SER A 163 8.80 15.42 -7.00
N GLY A 164 9.00 14.30 -6.27
CA GLY A 164 8.71 12.96 -6.78
C GLY A 164 7.22 12.71 -7.02
N LEU A 165 6.33 13.43 -6.32
CA LEU A 165 4.89 13.29 -6.49
C LEU A 165 4.47 13.76 -7.89
N ASP A 166 4.96 14.93 -8.31
CA ASP A 166 4.65 15.47 -9.64
C ASP A 166 5.45 14.76 -10.73
N GLU A 167 6.71 14.40 -10.47
CA GLU A 167 7.57 13.72 -11.45
C GLU A 167 7.05 12.33 -11.82
N HIS A 168 6.66 11.53 -10.83
CA HIS A 168 6.36 10.11 -11.05
C HIS A 168 4.88 9.79 -11.11
N HIS A 169 4.03 10.56 -10.43
CA HIS A 169 2.63 10.16 -10.21
C HIS A 169 1.62 11.05 -10.90
N TRP A 170 1.99 12.26 -11.34
CA TRP A 170 1.07 13.18 -12.01
C TRP A 170 0.78 12.74 -13.44
N ASN A 171 -0.50 12.64 -13.78
CA ASN A 171 -0.95 12.36 -15.13
C ASN A 171 -1.69 13.57 -15.71
N GLU A 172 -1.07 14.23 -16.69
CA GLU A 172 -1.63 15.41 -17.35
C GLU A 172 -2.95 15.15 -18.10
N GLU A 173 -3.11 13.98 -18.71
CA GLU A 173 -4.32 13.67 -19.46
C GLU A 173 -5.52 13.48 -18.53
N ALA A 174 -5.32 12.75 -17.43
CA ALA A 174 -6.34 12.42 -16.46
C ALA A 174 -6.48 13.47 -15.33
N GLN A 175 -5.58 14.46 -15.27
CA GLN A 175 -5.53 15.49 -14.24
C GLN A 175 -5.60 14.91 -12.82
N SER A 176 -4.85 13.82 -12.59
CA SER A 176 -4.88 13.07 -11.35
C SER A 176 -3.56 12.36 -11.06
N TYR A 177 -3.42 11.90 -9.82
CA TYR A 177 -2.25 11.15 -9.35
C TYR A 177 -2.52 9.64 -9.33
N PHE A 178 -1.56 8.84 -9.79
CA PHE A 178 -1.70 7.38 -9.88
C PHE A 178 -0.46 6.64 -9.39
N ASP A 179 -0.65 5.40 -8.93
CA ASP A 179 0.45 4.46 -8.80
C ASP A 179 1.14 4.26 -10.17
N VAL A 180 2.42 3.87 -10.14
CA VAL A 180 3.17 3.45 -11.34
C VAL A 180 3.56 1.98 -11.17
N GLY A 181 3.38 1.17 -12.21
CA GLY A 181 3.78 -0.23 -12.16
C GLY A 181 3.55 -0.97 -13.48
N GLU A 182 3.94 -2.24 -13.51
CA GLU A 182 3.67 -3.13 -14.64
C GLU A 182 2.17 -3.48 -14.67
N HIS A 183 1.44 -2.82 -15.56
CA HIS A 183 -0.01 -2.94 -15.63
C HIS A 183 -0.50 -3.21 -17.05
N SER A 184 -1.58 -3.98 -17.19
CA SER A 184 -2.30 -4.23 -18.43
C SER A 184 -3.67 -3.57 -18.36
N GLU A 185 -3.84 -2.48 -19.11
CA GLU A 185 -5.14 -1.78 -19.21
C GLU A 185 -6.12 -2.55 -20.12
N ASP A 186 -5.60 -3.35 -21.05
CA ASP A 186 -6.35 -4.14 -22.03
C ASP A 186 -6.60 -5.59 -21.59
N GLY A 187 -6.30 -5.91 -20.33
CA GLY A 187 -6.57 -7.22 -19.73
C GLY A 187 -8.06 -7.50 -19.58
N VAL A 188 -8.42 -8.77 -19.47
CA VAL A 188 -9.81 -9.21 -19.36
C VAL A 188 -10.01 -10.11 -18.16
N ILE A 189 -11.23 -10.07 -17.61
CA ILE A 189 -11.65 -11.03 -16.59
C ILE A 189 -12.20 -12.26 -17.31
N GLU A 190 -11.56 -13.40 -17.09
CA GLU A 190 -12.04 -14.71 -17.55
C GLU A 190 -12.50 -15.55 -16.37
N TYR A 191 -13.52 -16.39 -16.58
CA TYR A 191 -13.92 -17.38 -15.61
C TYR A 191 -13.21 -18.70 -15.90
N GLN A 192 -12.36 -19.11 -14.96
CA GLN A 192 -11.59 -20.34 -15.07
C GLN A 192 -12.05 -21.35 -14.02
N VAL A 193 -11.84 -22.64 -14.31
CA VAL A 193 -12.20 -23.73 -13.39
C VAL A 193 -11.16 -23.76 -12.28
N ALA A 194 -11.61 -23.77 -11.03
CA ALA A 194 -10.74 -24.00 -9.89
C ALA A 194 -10.23 -25.45 -9.91
N VAL A 195 -8.92 -25.65 -9.76
CA VAL A 195 -8.27 -26.95 -9.83
C VAL A 195 -7.33 -27.16 -8.67
N ARG A 196 -7.15 -28.42 -8.26
CA ARG A 196 -6.17 -28.80 -7.24
C ARG A 196 -4.93 -29.42 -7.89
N CYS A 197 -3.78 -28.92 -7.48
CA CYS A 197 -2.46 -29.39 -7.90
C CYS A 197 -1.66 -29.86 -6.68
N ARG A 198 -0.67 -30.72 -6.89
CA ARG A 198 0.14 -31.34 -5.82
C ARG A 198 1.62 -31.36 -6.14
N ASN A 199 2.45 -31.18 -5.12
CA ASN A 199 3.90 -31.36 -5.23
C ASN A 199 4.33 -32.80 -4.88
N GLU A 200 5.61 -33.10 -5.01
CA GLU A 200 6.17 -34.45 -4.72
C GLU A 200 6.04 -34.85 -3.25
N GLN A 201 5.99 -33.86 -2.35
CA GLN A 201 5.87 -34.06 -0.90
C GLN A 201 4.41 -34.29 -0.46
N GLY A 202 3.46 -34.30 -1.41
CA GLY A 202 2.05 -34.51 -1.14
C GLY A 202 1.29 -33.25 -0.69
N GLN A 203 1.95 -32.09 -0.64
CA GLN A 203 1.29 -30.81 -0.35
C GLN A 203 0.46 -30.37 -1.55
N VAL A 204 -0.67 -29.71 -1.29
CA VAL A 204 -1.63 -29.30 -2.32
C VAL A 204 -1.76 -27.80 -2.39
N VAL A 205 -2.07 -27.31 -3.59
CA VAL A 205 -2.44 -25.91 -3.85
C VAL A 205 -3.66 -25.88 -4.75
N ASP A 206 -4.55 -24.93 -4.49
CA ASP A 206 -5.68 -24.64 -5.35
C ASP A 206 -5.29 -23.48 -6.29
N THR A 207 -5.60 -23.63 -7.58
CA THR A 207 -5.32 -22.65 -8.64
C THR A 207 -6.44 -22.67 -9.67
N THR A 208 -6.27 -22.03 -10.82
CA THR A 208 -7.28 -21.97 -11.88
C THR A 208 -6.74 -22.46 -13.21
N ALA A 209 -7.61 -23.04 -14.04
CA ALA A 209 -7.28 -23.44 -15.39
C ALA A 209 -8.44 -23.12 -16.35
N PRO A 210 -8.16 -22.72 -17.61
CA PRO A 210 -9.20 -22.59 -18.63
C PRO A 210 -9.97 -23.90 -18.82
N ILE A 211 -11.27 -23.80 -19.09
CA ILE A 211 -12.14 -24.98 -19.25
C ILE A 211 -11.64 -25.94 -20.34
N ALA A 212 -11.08 -25.41 -21.43
CA ALA A 212 -10.50 -26.20 -22.51
C ALA A 212 -9.34 -27.12 -22.03
N GLN A 213 -8.56 -26.71 -21.03
CA GLN A 213 -7.52 -27.56 -20.43
C GLN A 213 -8.11 -28.70 -19.61
N ILE A 214 -9.27 -28.48 -18.97
CA ILE A 214 -9.99 -29.54 -18.26
C ILE A 214 -10.52 -30.58 -19.25
N GLU A 215 -11.15 -30.13 -20.33
CA GLU A 215 -11.71 -31.00 -21.38
C GLU A 215 -10.64 -31.86 -22.08
N THR A 216 -9.47 -31.26 -22.34
CA THR A 216 -8.33 -31.95 -22.97
C THR A 216 -7.45 -32.71 -21.99
N LYS A 217 -7.70 -32.60 -20.67
CA LYS A 217 -6.87 -33.17 -19.59
C LYS A 217 -5.40 -32.72 -19.62
N GLN A 218 -5.13 -31.52 -20.16
CA GLN A 218 -3.80 -30.91 -20.25
C GLN A 218 -3.70 -29.68 -19.33
N VAL A 219 -3.97 -29.87 -18.04
CA VAL A 219 -3.94 -28.78 -17.06
C VAL A 219 -2.51 -28.41 -16.70
N LYS A 220 -2.15 -27.14 -16.89
CA LYS A 220 -0.86 -26.61 -16.47
C LYS A 220 -0.92 -26.14 -15.03
N CYS A 221 -0.33 -26.93 -14.13
CA CYS A 221 -0.15 -26.53 -12.74
C CYS A 221 1.06 -25.60 -12.54
N PRO A 222 1.12 -24.85 -11.42
CA PRO A 222 2.30 -24.09 -11.03
C PRO A 222 3.53 -24.97 -10.87
N ASP A 223 4.72 -24.43 -11.14
CA ASP A 223 5.99 -25.16 -11.04
C ASP A 223 6.24 -25.72 -9.63
N SER A 224 5.71 -25.05 -8.59
CA SER A 224 5.80 -25.51 -7.20
C SER A 224 4.96 -26.77 -6.92
N HIS A 225 3.92 -27.03 -7.70
CA HIS A 225 2.96 -28.12 -7.54
C HIS A 225 2.61 -28.72 -8.92
N PRO A 226 3.56 -29.35 -9.63
CA PRO A 226 3.40 -29.63 -11.06
C PRO A 226 2.34 -30.71 -11.39
N ASN A 227 1.88 -31.48 -10.39
CA ASN A 227 0.97 -32.61 -10.63
C ASN A 227 -0.50 -32.18 -10.49
N PHE A 228 -1.24 -32.14 -11.61
CA PHE A 228 -2.69 -31.95 -11.58
C PHE A 228 -3.39 -33.12 -10.89
N MET A 229 -4.35 -32.80 -10.00
CA MET A 229 -5.15 -33.79 -9.30
C MET A 229 -6.56 -33.90 -9.89
N PHE A 230 -7.37 -32.86 -9.76
CA PHE A 230 -8.78 -32.83 -10.19
C PHE A 230 -9.33 -31.39 -10.20
N PRO A 231 -10.40 -31.12 -10.98
CA PRO A 231 -11.13 -29.86 -10.86
C PRO A 231 -12.00 -29.83 -9.60
N LEU A 232 -12.18 -28.65 -9.01
CA LEU A 232 -13.00 -28.43 -7.83
C LEU A 232 -14.46 -28.18 -8.22
N GLY A 233 -15.37 -28.72 -7.42
CA GLY A 233 -16.81 -28.59 -7.63
C GLY A 233 -17.41 -27.42 -6.84
N ASP A 234 -18.52 -26.89 -7.31
CA ASP A 234 -19.27 -25.80 -6.68
C ASP A 234 -20.16 -26.25 -5.50
N GLY A 235 -20.14 -27.55 -5.17
CA GLY A 235 -20.99 -28.17 -4.15
C GLY A 235 -22.43 -28.46 -4.60
N ARG A 236 -22.78 -28.17 -5.86
CA ARG A 236 -24.12 -28.38 -6.46
C ARG A 236 -24.10 -29.33 -7.67
N GLY A 237 -22.98 -30.02 -7.88
CA GLY A 237 -22.78 -30.92 -9.01
C GLY A 237 -22.18 -30.24 -10.24
N GLY A 238 -21.82 -28.96 -10.16
CA GLY A 238 -21.11 -28.21 -11.18
C GLY A 238 -19.62 -28.03 -10.85
N LEU A 239 -18.91 -27.35 -11.76
CA LEU A 239 -17.53 -26.92 -11.55
C LEU A 239 -17.49 -25.56 -10.83
N GLN A 240 -16.55 -25.41 -9.90
CA GLN A 240 -16.30 -24.13 -9.27
C GLN A 240 -15.57 -23.22 -10.26
N MET A 241 -16.24 -22.15 -10.69
CA MET A 241 -15.67 -21.14 -11.58
C MET A 241 -15.20 -19.94 -10.75
N LEU A 242 -13.97 -19.47 -11.01
CA LEU A 242 -13.37 -18.31 -10.36
C LEU A 242 -12.99 -17.26 -11.41
N PRO A 243 -13.23 -15.96 -11.14
CA PRO A 243 -12.77 -14.88 -12.00
C PRO A 243 -11.26 -14.73 -11.87
N VAL A 244 -10.58 -14.61 -13.01
CA VAL A 244 -9.12 -14.44 -13.13
C VAL A 244 -8.85 -13.28 -14.07
N PHE A 245 -7.95 -12.38 -13.67
CA PHE A 245 -7.50 -11.32 -14.55
C PHE A 245 -6.41 -11.85 -15.47
N VAL A 246 -6.67 -11.86 -16.77
CA VAL A 246 -5.74 -12.29 -17.79
C VAL A 246 -5.14 -11.04 -18.45
N PRO A 247 -3.90 -10.66 -18.10
CA PRO A 247 -3.26 -9.50 -18.72
C PRO A 247 -2.98 -9.81 -20.19
N ARG A 248 -3.16 -8.79 -21.04
CA ARG A 248 -2.73 -8.84 -22.44
C ARG A 248 -1.41 -8.09 -22.57
N THR A 249 -1.46 -6.79 -22.83
CA THR A 249 -0.28 -5.95 -22.98
C THR A 249 0.13 -5.41 -21.62
N THR A 250 1.22 -5.92 -21.05
CA THR A 250 1.78 -5.40 -19.79
C THR A 250 2.93 -4.45 -20.08
N LYS A 251 2.88 -3.24 -19.51
CA LYS A 251 3.97 -2.25 -19.58
C LYS A 251 4.05 -1.45 -18.29
N LEU A 252 5.22 -0.87 -18.02
CA LEU A 252 5.40 0.09 -16.93
C LEU A 252 4.66 1.39 -17.28
N GLN A 253 3.65 1.75 -16.51
CA GLN A 253 2.80 2.91 -16.75
C GLN A 253 2.07 3.38 -15.49
N HIS A 254 1.42 4.54 -15.56
CA HIS A 254 0.42 4.94 -14.57
C HIS A 254 -0.73 3.92 -14.52
N VAL A 255 -1.07 3.44 -13.33
CA VAL A 255 -2.22 2.57 -13.08
C VAL A 255 -3.43 3.47 -12.91
N LYS A 256 -4.14 3.75 -14.02
CA LYS A 256 -5.24 4.73 -14.10
C LYS A 256 -6.51 4.26 -13.38
N HIS A 257 -6.43 4.05 -12.07
CA HIS A 257 -7.56 3.70 -11.22
C HIS A 257 -7.90 4.85 -10.27
N VAL A 258 -8.93 5.61 -10.62
CA VAL A 258 -9.43 6.72 -9.80
C VAL A 258 -10.15 6.14 -8.57
N GLY A 259 -9.78 6.61 -7.38
CA GLY A 259 -10.34 6.14 -6.13
C GLY A 259 -9.68 6.79 -4.91
N TYR A 260 -9.68 6.12 -3.76
CA TYR A 260 -9.05 6.68 -2.56
C TYR A 260 -7.57 7.01 -2.77
N VAL A 261 -6.80 6.11 -3.39
CA VAL A 261 -5.35 6.28 -3.59
C VAL A 261 -5.02 7.56 -4.38
N SER A 262 -5.80 7.88 -5.42
CA SER A 262 -5.56 9.06 -6.26
C SER A 262 -5.79 10.40 -5.54
N VAL A 263 -6.44 10.38 -4.37
CA VAL A 263 -6.75 11.59 -3.59
C VAL A 263 -5.91 11.71 -2.31
N PHE A 264 -5.02 10.76 -2.01
CA PHE A 264 -4.14 10.83 -0.82
C PHE A 264 -3.32 12.11 -0.71
N PRO A 265 -2.72 12.63 -1.81
CA PRO A 265 -1.99 13.90 -1.75
C PRO A 265 -2.86 15.05 -1.20
N LEU A 266 -4.14 15.06 -1.56
CA LEU A 266 -5.10 16.04 -1.07
C LEU A 266 -5.55 15.76 0.36
N LEU A 267 -5.92 14.50 0.66
CA LEU A 267 -6.41 14.10 1.99
C LEU A 267 -5.39 14.37 3.09
N LEU A 268 -4.11 14.13 2.81
CA LEU A 268 -3.02 14.33 3.76
C LEU A 268 -2.46 15.74 3.76
N LYS A 269 -2.95 16.61 2.87
CA LYS A 269 -2.39 17.96 2.65
C LYS A 269 -0.88 17.87 2.46
N ALA A 270 -0.49 17.13 1.42
CA ALA A 270 0.91 16.94 1.06
C ALA A 270 1.60 18.28 0.73
N ASP A 271 0.81 19.28 0.30
CA ASP A 271 1.22 20.67 0.12
C ASP A 271 0.52 21.56 1.18
N ASP A 272 1.22 22.61 1.64
CA ASP A 272 0.68 23.64 2.54
C ASP A 272 -0.16 24.69 1.79
N GLY A 273 -0.31 24.57 0.47
CA GLY A 273 -1.21 25.37 -0.37
C GLY A 273 -1.93 24.55 -1.47
N PRO A 274 -2.95 25.14 -2.14
CA PRO A 274 -3.59 24.50 -3.27
C PRO A 274 -2.67 24.58 -4.50
N SER A 275 -1.83 23.57 -4.72
CA SER A 275 -1.15 23.42 -6.01
C SER A 275 -2.21 23.31 -7.13
N ALA A 276 -1.87 23.76 -8.34
CA ALA A 276 -2.78 23.67 -9.48
C ALA A 276 -3.24 22.22 -9.72
N ALA A 277 -2.35 21.25 -9.50
CA ALA A 277 -2.64 19.82 -9.56
C ALA A 277 -3.66 19.37 -8.51
N LEU A 278 -3.52 19.81 -7.25
CA LEU A 278 -4.49 19.51 -6.18
C LEU A 278 -5.87 20.12 -6.45
N VAL A 279 -5.93 21.33 -7.03
CA VAL A 279 -7.18 21.97 -7.46
C VAL A 279 -7.83 21.19 -8.60
N ALA A 280 -7.03 20.71 -9.55
CA ALA A 280 -7.53 19.91 -10.66
C ALA A 280 -8.11 18.57 -10.18
N VAL A 281 -7.43 17.86 -9.27
CA VAL A 281 -7.96 16.64 -8.62
C VAL A 281 -9.27 16.92 -7.90
N TRP A 282 -9.35 17.98 -7.11
CA TRP A 282 -10.58 18.37 -6.41
C TRP A 282 -11.73 18.69 -7.38
N THR A 283 -11.41 19.34 -8.50
CA THR A 283 -12.40 19.68 -9.53
C THR A 283 -12.91 18.41 -10.22
N ALA A 284 -12.03 17.47 -10.59
CA ALA A 284 -12.40 16.21 -11.21
C ALA A 284 -13.36 15.39 -10.32
N LEU A 285 -13.07 15.27 -9.03
CA LEU A 285 -13.96 14.60 -8.06
C LEU A 285 -15.32 15.30 -7.92
N SER A 286 -15.34 16.63 -8.02
CA SER A 286 -16.56 17.43 -7.90
C SER A 286 -17.48 17.32 -9.12
N VAL A 287 -16.92 17.02 -10.30
CA VAL A 287 -17.66 16.81 -11.54
C VAL A 287 -18.27 15.40 -11.57
N ASP A 288 -17.51 14.37 -11.19
CA ASP A 288 -18.02 12.99 -11.11
C ASP A 288 -19.06 12.80 -10.00
N ALA A 289 -18.96 13.52 -8.88
CA ALA A 289 -20.00 13.49 -7.84
C ALA A 289 -21.35 14.07 -8.32
N ARG A 290 -21.37 14.89 -9.37
CA ARG A 290 -22.60 15.46 -9.96
C ARG A 290 -23.18 14.62 -11.09
N SER A 291 -22.46 13.63 -11.62
CA SER A 291 -22.97 12.70 -12.64
C SER A 291 -23.66 11.47 -12.02
N VAL A 292 -23.57 11.31 -10.69
CA VAL A 292 -24.14 10.19 -9.91
C VAL A 292 -25.35 10.61 -9.05
N LEU A 293 -25.81 11.86 -9.13
CA LEU A 293 -27.05 12.37 -8.52
C LEU A 293 -28.03 12.84 -9.60
#